data_AF-A6NPT5-F1
#
_entry.id   AF-A6NPT5-F1
#
_cell.length_a   1.000
_cell.length_b   1.000
_cell.length_c   1.000
_cell.angle_alpha   90.00
_cell.angle_beta   90.00
_cell.angle_gamma   90.00
#
_symmetry.space_group_name_H-M   'P 1'
#
loop_
_entity.id
_entity.type
_entity.pdbx_description
1 polymer ?
#
loop_
_entity_poly.entity_id
_entity_poly.type
_entity_poly.pdbx_seq_one_letter_code
_entity_poly.pdbx_strand_id
1 'polypeptide(L)'
;MKQRKIPSPAVLCGVLAAALCLLAGLLLLFGFALPHQYEDTFLGEMKYKMERLKTTEGPRIIVVGGSSVPFAMKSGLVEAYLPDYQVVDFGMYAGMGTVVMLDWAQTQAREGDIFVIAPEQSAQTLSCFFSGELAWQAADGAFDLLPLIDSSRYESLAAAFPAFAGKKLWYTLTGGPEPEGVYARSSFDEYGDIVYPDRTANIMSGGCNPNDLISFSQDVITEEFIDALNDFARAVTAKGAKVVYHFPPMNAAALEPGTDQTAVDAYYDYLDGQLLFPILGDPGRCILDNGWFYDTNFHLNASGATVFTKLLIEDLKVWLEDTSPTDIVLPAMPSAGTANLGTDNTDETLFTYQRIEDGWILSGLTEEGHSAQTLTLPGSHEGEPVVGMDKSLFAGNTVIREITVQPNIGLLYDGMFSGCTALEKLILTGEDPSAYSAGDGLRDGADFLICVPEEALDRYRRDYFWQTYAAWIQPMEQ
;
A
#
# COMPACT_ATOMS: atom_id res chain seq x y z
N MET A 1 -36.01 -20.08 52.55
CA MET A 1 -35.35 -19.21 51.55
C MET A 1 -34.07 -18.64 52.16
N LYS A 2 -32.88 -19.09 51.75
CA LYS A 2 -31.62 -18.44 52.15
C LYS A 2 -31.46 -17.19 51.29
N GLN A 3 -31.46 -16.01 51.91
CA GLN A 3 -31.09 -14.76 51.24
C GLN A 3 -29.65 -14.91 50.73
N ARG A 4 -29.46 -14.92 49.39
CA ARG A 4 -28.12 -14.78 48.81
C ARG A 4 -27.61 -13.40 49.22
N LYS A 5 -26.59 -13.36 50.07
CA LYS A 5 -25.89 -12.12 50.39
C LYS A 5 -25.27 -11.61 49.10
N ILE A 6 -25.79 -10.50 48.59
CA ILE A 6 -25.18 -9.78 47.47
C ILE A 6 -23.81 -9.30 47.96
N PRO A 7 -22.71 -9.60 47.26
CA PRO A 7 -21.37 -9.13 47.65
C PRO A 7 -21.37 -7.60 47.76
N SER A 8 -20.61 -7.07 48.72
CA SER A 8 -20.54 -5.61 48.89
C SER A 8 -19.94 -4.96 47.63
N PRO A 9 -20.28 -3.69 47.33
CA PRO A 9 -19.70 -2.96 46.21
C PRO A 9 -18.17 -3.02 46.18
N ALA A 10 -17.51 -2.99 47.35
CA ALA A 10 -16.06 -3.11 47.47
C ALA A 10 -15.51 -4.48 47.00
N VAL A 11 -16.22 -5.59 47.31
CA VAL A 11 -15.84 -6.93 46.84
C VAL A 11 -16.04 -7.03 45.33
N LEU A 12 -17.14 -6.47 44.80
CA LEU A 12 -17.40 -6.47 43.37
C LEU A 12 -16.36 -5.64 42.59
N CYS A 13 -16.00 -4.46 43.09
CA CYS A 13 -14.92 -3.64 42.51
C CYS A 13 -13.56 -4.36 42.56
N GLY A 14 -13.25 -5.05 43.65
CA GLY A 14 -12.01 -5.81 43.77
C GLY A 14 -11.92 -6.98 42.78
N VAL A 15 -13.03 -7.71 42.57
CA VAL A 15 -13.09 -8.78 41.57
C VAL A 15 -12.96 -8.24 40.14
N LEU A 16 -13.64 -7.13 39.84
CA LEU A 16 -13.54 -6.49 38.52
C LEU A 16 -12.11 -6.01 38.24
N ALA A 17 -11.48 -5.34 39.21
CA ALA A 17 -10.08 -4.90 39.08
C ALA A 17 -9.13 -6.08 38.85
N ALA A 18 -9.29 -7.17 39.61
CA ALA A 18 -8.48 -8.37 39.43
C ALA A 18 -8.68 -9.02 38.04
N ALA A 19 -9.92 -9.06 37.54
CA ALA A 19 -10.22 -9.57 36.21
C ALA A 19 -9.59 -8.70 35.10
N LEU A 20 -9.64 -7.37 35.24
CA LEU A 20 -9.01 -6.44 34.30
C LEU A 20 -7.48 -6.57 34.32
N CYS A 21 -6.87 -6.69 35.51
CA CYS A 21 -5.43 -6.95 35.62
C CYS A 21 -5.03 -8.28 34.99
N LEU A 22 -5.84 -9.33 35.18
CA LEU A 22 -5.60 -10.62 34.55
C LEU A 22 -5.70 -10.52 33.02
N LEU A 23 -6.72 -9.85 32.50
CA LEU A 23 -6.88 -9.62 31.07
C LEU A 23 -5.69 -8.84 30.49
N ALA A 24 -5.27 -7.76 31.14
CA ALA A 24 -4.10 -7.00 30.74
C ALA A 24 -2.82 -7.87 30.76
N GLY A 25 -2.64 -8.68 31.80
CA GLY A 25 -1.52 -9.62 31.89
C GLY A 25 -1.53 -10.68 30.77
N LEU A 26 -2.71 -11.19 30.41
CA LEU A 26 -2.87 -12.12 29.29
C LEU A 26 -2.56 -11.45 27.95
N LEU A 27 -3.03 -10.23 27.71
CA LEU A 27 -2.71 -9.49 26.48
C LEU A 27 -1.21 -9.21 26.37
N LEU A 28 -0.54 -8.84 27.47
CA LEU A 28 0.91 -8.68 27.50
C LEU A 28 1.63 -10.00 27.19
N LEU A 29 1.16 -11.12 27.76
CA LEU A 29 1.69 -12.44 27.44
C LEU A 29 1.52 -12.76 25.95
N PHE A 30 0.34 -12.53 25.38
CA PHE A 30 0.07 -12.85 23.98
C PHE A 30 0.84 -11.96 23.01
N GLY A 31 0.93 -10.66 23.28
CA GLY A 31 1.68 -9.72 22.44
C GLY A 31 3.18 -10.00 22.43
N PHE A 32 3.78 -10.23 23.60
CA PHE A 32 5.25 -10.24 23.73
C PHE A 32 5.88 -11.62 23.89
N ALA A 33 5.16 -12.62 24.41
CA ALA A 33 5.75 -13.94 24.71
C ALA A 33 5.43 -15.02 23.67
N LEU A 34 4.39 -14.82 22.85
CA LEU A 34 4.11 -15.72 21.73
C LEU A 34 5.09 -15.48 20.58
N PRO A 35 5.39 -16.52 19.75
CA PRO A 35 6.24 -16.37 18.58
C PRO A 35 5.77 -15.24 17.67
N HIS A 36 6.69 -14.59 16.96
CA HIS A 36 6.30 -13.65 15.90
C HIS A 36 5.42 -14.37 14.86
N GLN A 37 4.47 -13.65 14.30
CA GLN A 37 3.51 -14.15 13.31
C GLN A 37 3.61 -13.41 11.97
N TYR A 38 4.25 -12.23 11.97
CA TYR A 38 4.30 -11.36 10.80
C TYR A 38 5.68 -11.34 10.12
N GLU A 39 6.60 -12.24 10.49
CA GLU A 39 7.97 -12.24 9.95
C GLU A 39 8.03 -12.39 8.44
N ASP A 40 7.19 -13.26 7.84
CA ASP A 40 7.24 -13.51 6.41
C ASP A 40 6.39 -12.53 5.57
N THR A 41 5.66 -11.62 6.21
CA THR A 41 4.87 -10.57 5.53
C THR A 41 5.74 -9.43 5.03
N PHE A 42 5.21 -8.62 4.11
CA PHE A 42 5.87 -7.39 3.65
C PHE A 42 6.38 -6.53 4.81
N LEU A 43 5.58 -6.39 5.87
CA LEU A 43 5.91 -5.60 7.07
C LEU A 43 7.04 -6.22 7.90
N GLY A 44 7.18 -7.55 7.86
CA GLY A 44 8.25 -8.27 8.54
C GLY A 44 9.65 -7.89 8.06
N GLU A 45 9.76 -7.26 6.88
CA GLU A 45 11.03 -6.75 6.34
C GLU A 45 11.58 -5.56 7.16
N MET A 46 10.74 -4.81 7.87
CA MET A 46 11.14 -3.58 8.56
C MET A 46 12.31 -3.78 9.53
N LYS A 47 12.36 -4.91 10.25
CA LYS A 47 13.47 -5.20 11.18
C LYS A 47 14.81 -5.40 10.44
N TYR A 48 14.79 -5.97 9.24
CA TYR A 48 15.99 -6.17 8.41
C TYR A 48 16.46 -4.86 7.79
N LYS A 49 15.53 -4.00 7.33
CA LYS A 49 15.85 -2.62 6.91
C LYS A 49 16.45 -1.80 8.04
N MET A 50 15.92 -1.92 9.26
CA MET A 50 16.52 -1.26 10.44
C MET A 50 17.89 -1.83 10.77
N GLU A 51 18.09 -3.15 10.69
CA GLU A 51 19.40 -3.74 10.90
C GLU A 51 20.41 -3.27 9.85
N ARG A 52 20.04 -3.26 8.57
CA ARG A 52 20.85 -2.68 7.48
C ARG A 52 21.20 -1.24 7.79
N LEU A 53 20.22 -0.42 8.17
CA LEU A 53 20.48 0.96 8.56
C LEU A 53 21.49 1.03 9.71
N LYS A 54 21.35 0.21 10.77
CA LYS A 54 22.28 0.17 11.90
C LYS A 54 23.70 -0.27 11.51
N THR A 55 23.83 -1.28 10.64
CA THR A 55 25.10 -1.98 10.39
C THR A 55 25.87 -1.50 9.17
N THR A 56 25.22 -0.87 8.19
CA THR A 56 25.92 -0.34 7.00
C THR A 56 26.97 0.67 7.45
N GLU A 57 28.21 0.50 7.00
CA GLU A 57 29.35 1.38 7.33
C GLU A 57 29.53 2.49 6.29
N GLY A 58 30.29 3.54 6.63
CA GLY A 58 30.59 4.64 5.72
C GLY A 58 29.43 5.63 5.47
N PRO A 59 29.61 6.60 4.55
CA PRO A 59 28.55 7.51 4.13
C PRO A 59 27.38 6.74 3.50
N ARG A 60 26.15 7.11 3.83
CA ARG A 60 24.94 6.41 3.36
C ARG A 60 24.03 7.35 2.57
N ILE A 61 23.42 6.83 1.51
CA ILE A 61 22.20 7.37 0.92
C ILE A 61 21.04 6.53 1.46
N ILE A 62 20.16 7.15 2.24
CA ILE A 62 19.04 6.50 2.91
C ILE A 62 17.77 7.04 2.28
N VAL A 63 17.06 6.19 1.54
CA VAL A 63 15.82 6.59 0.83
C VAL A 63 14.63 6.22 1.71
N VAL A 64 13.85 7.21 2.12
CA VAL A 64 12.72 7.06 3.03
C VAL A 64 11.43 7.39 2.30
N GLY A 65 10.44 6.50 2.34
CA GLY A 65 9.16 6.72 1.67
C GLY A 65 8.18 5.57 1.88
N GLY A 66 7.13 5.58 1.06
CA GLY A 66 6.15 4.49 1.00
C GLY A 66 6.68 3.26 0.27
N SER A 67 5.76 2.42 -0.17
CA SER A 67 6.05 1.20 -0.93
C SER A 67 6.64 1.49 -2.30
N SER A 68 6.44 2.70 -2.85
CA SER A 68 7.08 3.12 -4.09
C SER A 68 8.61 3.00 -4.06
N VAL A 69 9.26 3.27 -2.92
CA VAL A 69 10.72 3.24 -2.78
C VAL A 69 11.31 1.84 -3.08
N PRO A 70 10.91 0.76 -2.36
CA PRO A 70 11.41 -0.58 -2.66
C PRO A 70 10.98 -1.11 -4.03
N PHE A 71 9.92 -0.55 -4.63
CA PHE A 71 9.55 -0.89 -6.00
C PHE A 71 10.35 -0.12 -7.07
N ALA A 72 10.78 1.11 -6.78
CA ALA A 72 11.29 2.04 -7.77
C ALA A 72 12.81 2.03 -7.93
N MET A 73 13.54 1.55 -6.91
CA MET A 73 14.99 1.65 -6.87
C MET A 73 15.70 0.33 -7.16
N LYS A 74 16.90 0.44 -7.73
CA LYS A 74 17.94 -0.61 -7.76
C LYS A 74 19.16 -0.08 -7.02
N SER A 75 19.21 -0.28 -5.71
CA SER A 75 20.22 0.21 -4.78
C SER A 75 21.64 -0.14 -5.22
N GLY A 76 21.88 -1.38 -5.65
CA GLY A 76 23.20 -1.78 -6.18
C GLY A 76 23.62 -1.00 -7.44
N LEU A 77 22.67 -0.53 -8.25
CA LEU A 77 22.96 0.34 -9.40
C LEU A 77 23.27 1.77 -8.95
N VAL A 78 22.61 2.27 -7.90
CA VAL A 78 22.95 3.57 -7.29
C VAL A 78 24.39 3.54 -6.74
N GLU A 79 24.76 2.52 -5.97
CA GLU A 79 26.14 2.36 -5.46
C GLU A 79 27.18 2.27 -6.59
N ALA A 80 26.86 1.61 -7.70
CA ALA A 80 27.76 1.50 -8.84
C ALA A 80 28.10 2.86 -9.49
N TYR A 81 27.18 3.83 -9.43
CA TYR A 81 27.37 5.17 -9.99
C TYR A 81 27.70 6.25 -8.95
N LEU A 82 27.58 5.94 -7.66
CA LEU A 82 27.93 6.78 -6.52
C LEU A 82 28.77 5.96 -5.52
N PRO A 83 30.00 5.53 -5.91
CA PRO A 83 30.78 4.53 -5.16
C PRO A 83 31.27 4.99 -3.79
N ASP A 84 31.18 6.29 -3.49
CA ASP A 84 31.52 6.86 -2.19
C ASP A 84 30.42 6.64 -1.13
N TYR A 85 29.26 6.12 -1.54
CA TYR A 85 28.09 5.91 -0.70
C TYR A 85 27.64 4.45 -0.69
N GLN A 86 27.12 4.02 0.45
CA GLN A 86 26.30 2.83 0.56
C GLN A 86 24.82 3.20 0.53
N VAL A 87 23.97 2.35 -0.02
CA VAL A 87 22.53 2.64 -0.16
C VAL A 87 21.73 1.81 0.82
N VAL A 88 20.76 2.47 1.47
CA VAL A 88 19.78 1.83 2.35
C VAL A 88 18.40 2.18 1.84
N ASP A 89 17.70 1.19 1.30
CA ASP A 89 16.27 1.29 1.05
C ASP A 89 15.55 1.23 2.39
N PHE A 90 15.03 2.38 2.81
CA PHE A 90 14.23 2.56 4.02
C PHE A 90 12.79 2.94 3.68
N GLY A 91 12.28 2.46 2.55
CA GLY A 91 10.87 2.50 2.21
C GLY A 91 10.12 1.26 2.73
N MET A 92 8.84 1.45 3.04
CA MET A 92 7.97 0.39 3.55
C MET A 92 6.51 0.72 3.22
N TYR A 93 5.57 -0.15 3.58
CA TYR A 93 4.15 0.02 3.31
C TYR A 93 3.63 1.43 3.66
N ALA A 94 3.16 2.15 2.63
CA ALA A 94 2.52 3.46 2.70
C ALA A 94 1.45 3.58 3.80
N GLY A 95 0.63 2.53 3.98
CA GLY A 95 -0.42 2.46 5.00
C GLY A 95 0.09 2.49 6.45
N MET A 96 1.40 2.34 6.70
CA MET A 96 1.95 2.61 8.04
C MET A 96 2.00 4.10 8.38
N GLY A 97 2.12 4.94 7.35
CA GLY A 97 2.37 6.37 7.44
C GLY A 97 3.85 6.73 7.32
N THR A 98 4.17 7.75 6.53
CA THR A 98 5.55 8.21 6.32
C THR A 98 6.23 8.62 7.63
N VAL A 99 5.45 9.17 8.57
CA VAL A 99 5.98 9.72 9.83
C VAL A 99 6.61 8.69 10.77
N VAL A 100 6.22 7.41 10.72
CA VAL A 100 6.91 6.37 11.52
C VAL A 100 8.25 5.97 10.89
N MET A 101 8.35 6.04 9.56
CA MET A 101 9.61 5.82 8.86
C MET A 101 10.63 6.91 9.19
N LEU A 102 10.18 8.17 9.26
CA LEU A 102 11.00 9.30 9.72
C LEU A 102 11.47 9.10 11.16
N ASP A 103 10.58 8.69 12.07
CA ASP A 103 10.90 8.43 13.48
C ASP A 103 12.02 7.41 13.63
N TRP A 104 11.93 6.28 12.91
CA TRP A 104 12.95 5.24 12.96
C TRP A 104 14.25 5.68 12.30
N ALA A 105 14.18 6.27 11.10
CA ALA A 105 15.34 6.68 10.33
C ALA A 105 16.21 7.70 11.09
N GLN A 106 15.60 8.70 11.73
CA GLN A 106 16.34 9.75 12.44
C GLN A 106 17.16 9.21 13.63
N THR A 107 16.75 8.08 14.22
CA THR A 107 17.45 7.50 15.37
C THR A 107 18.86 7.03 15.02
N GLN A 108 19.07 6.65 13.76
CA GLN A 108 20.35 6.14 13.25
C GLN A 108 21.13 7.16 12.42
N ALA A 109 20.64 8.39 12.30
CA ALA A 109 21.32 9.45 11.56
C ALA A 109 22.70 9.77 12.15
N ARG A 110 23.69 9.93 11.27
CA ARG A 110 25.08 10.24 11.59
C ARG A 110 25.70 11.15 10.53
N GLU A 111 26.90 11.66 10.84
CA GLU A 111 27.64 12.55 9.96
C GLU A 111 27.91 11.89 8.60
N GLY A 112 27.66 12.61 7.52
CA GLY A 112 27.89 12.15 6.15
C GLY A 112 26.73 11.38 5.51
N ASP A 113 25.64 11.12 6.24
CA ASP A 113 24.42 10.57 5.63
C ASP A 113 23.75 11.59 4.70
N ILE A 114 23.08 11.06 3.68
CA ILE A 114 22.11 11.77 2.83
C ILE A 114 20.77 11.06 2.98
N PHE A 115 19.79 11.74 3.55
CA PHE A 115 18.40 11.27 3.57
C PHE A 115 17.67 11.81 2.33
N VAL A 116 17.15 10.90 1.51
CA VAL A 116 16.28 11.21 0.37
C VAL A 116 14.86 10.90 0.80
N ILE A 117 14.04 11.92 0.99
CA ILE A 117 12.63 11.78 1.40
C ILE A 117 11.76 11.74 0.15
N ALA A 118 11.13 10.59 -0.11
CA ALA A 118 10.33 10.30 -1.29
C ALA A 118 9.00 9.63 -0.93
N PRO A 119 8.10 10.31 -0.18
CA PRO A 119 6.74 9.82 0.05
C PRO A 119 5.99 9.71 -1.28
N GLU A 120 5.04 8.78 -1.37
CA GLU A 120 4.12 8.73 -2.51
C GLU A 120 3.33 10.04 -2.62
N GLN A 121 2.96 10.44 -3.84
CA GLN A 121 2.22 11.68 -4.08
C GLN A 121 0.72 11.44 -3.87
N SER A 122 0.35 11.10 -2.62
CA SER A 122 -1.01 10.84 -2.19
C SER A 122 -1.31 11.54 -0.86
N ALA A 123 -2.58 11.85 -0.60
CA ALA A 123 -2.99 12.55 0.62
C ALA A 123 -2.64 11.77 1.90
N GLN A 124 -2.65 10.43 1.83
CA GLN A 124 -2.32 9.59 2.99
C GLN A 124 -0.84 9.70 3.35
N THR A 125 0.07 9.53 2.38
CA THR A 125 1.53 9.55 2.62
C THR A 125 2.08 10.95 2.82
N LEU A 126 1.39 11.99 2.33
CA LEU A 126 1.70 13.40 2.54
C LEU A 126 0.99 14.00 3.76
N SER A 127 0.65 13.15 4.73
CA SER A 127 0.05 13.54 6.01
C SER A 127 0.77 12.91 7.20
N CYS A 128 0.39 13.35 8.41
CA CYS A 128 0.79 12.72 9.66
C CYS A 128 -0.01 11.45 10.00
N PHE A 129 -0.66 10.82 9.02
CA PHE A 129 -1.33 9.54 9.19
C PHE A 129 -0.37 8.50 9.77
N PHE A 130 -0.89 7.67 10.68
CA PHE A 130 -0.12 6.63 11.36
C PHE A 130 -1.01 5.45 11.73
N SER A 131 -0.64 4.25 11.28
CA SER A 131 -1.33 3.01 11.64
C SER A 131 -0.61 2.29 12.79
N GLY A 132 -1.18 2.39 14.00
CA GLY A 132 -0.68 1.66 15.16
C GLY A 132 -0.75 0.14 14.98
N GLU A 133 -1.74 -0.37 14.24
CA GLU A 133 -1.84 -1.79 13.91
C GLU A 133 -0.67 -2.26 13.07
N LEU A 134 -0.38 -1.59 11.95
CA LEU A 134 0.71 -2.00 11.06
C LEU A 134 2.08 -1.79 11.70
N ALA A 135 2.25 -0.76 12.55
CA ALA A 135 3.47 -0.58 13.32
C ALA A 135 3.72 -1.75 14.30
N TRP A 136 2.68 -2.30 14.94
CA TRP A 136 2.81 -3.51 15.77
C TRP A 136 3.20 -4.73 14.94
N GLN A 137 2.61 -4.90 13.75
CA GLN A 137 2.95 -6.00 12.85
C GLN A 137 4.41 -5.90 12.38
N ALA A 138 4.87 -4.72 11.98
CA ALA A 138 6.24 -4.46 11.56
C ALA A 138 7.27 -4.67 12.68
N ALA A 139 6.89 -4.37 13.94
CA ALA A 139 7.74 -4.56 15.11
C ALA A 139 7.66 -5.97 15.73
N ASP A 140 6.88 -6.90 15.15
CA ASP A 140 6.71 -8.24 15.73
C ASP A 140 8.02 -9.04 15.65
N GLY A 141 8.57 -9.38 16.81
CA GLY A 141 9.90 -9.97 16.93
C GLY A 141 11.06 -8.98 16.95
N ALA A 142 10.79 -7.68 16.83
CA ALA A 142 11.76 -6.58 16.91
C ALA A 142 11.21 -5.41 17.76
N PHE A 143 10.79 -5.71 18.99
CA PHE A 143 10.14 -4.74 19.87
C PHE A 143 11.06 -3.59 20.33
N ASP A 144 12.36 -3.64 20.04
CA ASP A 144 13.28 -2.52 20.20
C ASP A 144 12.98 -1.36 19.23
N LEU A 145 12.18 -1.59 18.18
CA LEU A 145 11.68 -0.54 17.28
C LEU A 145 10.63 0.37 17.94
N LEU A 146 9.82 -0.16 18.87
CA LEU A 146 8.72 0.58 19.49
C LEU A 146 9.16 1.82 20.30
N PRO A 147 10.18 1.75 21.17
CA PRO A 147 10.64 2.93 21.90
C PRO A 147 11.32 3.99 21.01
N LEU A 148 11.58 3.68 19.73
CA LEU A 148 12.14 4.63 18.76
C LEU A 148 11.05 5.45 18.03
N ILE A 149 9.78 5.07 18.18
CA ILE A 149 8.63 5.81 17.64
C ILE A 149 8.39 7.06 18.49
N ASP A 150 8.04 8.17 17.85
CA ASP A 150 7.73 9.42 18.55
C ASP A 150 6.54 9.24 19.50
N SER A 151 6.67 9.81 20.70
CA SER A 151 5.72 9.63 21.80
C SER A 151 4.29 10.09 21.49
N SER A 152 4.10 11.02 20.54
CA SER A 152 2.76 11.44 20.10
C SER A 152 1.93 10.31 19.49
N ARG A 153 2.56 9.21 19.04
CA ARG A 153 1.90 8.04 18.43
C ARG A 153 1.56 6.93 19.43
N TYR A 154 1.98 7.06 20.69
CA TYR A 154 1.82 6.00 21.70
C TYR A 154 0.34 5.70 22.02
N GLU A 155 -0.55 6.68 21.88
CA GLU A 155 -1.99 6.45 22.03
C GLU A 155 -2.53 5.49 20.96
N SER A 156 -2.17 5.70 19.69
CA SER A 156 -2.55 4.83 18.58
C SER A 156 -1.96 3.42 18.73
N LEU A 157 -0.70 3.30 19.16
CA LEU A 157 -0.10 2.01 19.50
C LEU A 157 -0.84 1.31 20.64
N ALA A 158 -1.14 2.01 21.73
CA ALA A 158 -1.86 1.44 22.87
C ALA A 158 -3.27 0.98 22.49
N ALA A 159 -3.97 1.74 21.64
CA ALA A 159 -5.29 1.40 21.13
C ALA A 159 -5.28 0.13 20.26
N ALA A 160 -4.25 -0.05 19.43
CA ALA A 160 -4.11 -1.20 18.53
C ALA A 160 -3.62 -2.49 19.23
N PHE A 161 -2.93 -2.37 20.37
CA PHE A 161 -2.27 -3.49 21.04
C PHE A 161 -3.20 -4.68 21.38
N PRO A 162 -4.41 -4.51 21.94
CA PRO A 162 -5.29 -5.64 22.25
C PRO A 162 -5.66 -6.48 21.03
N ALA A 163 -5.90 -5.83 19.89
CA ALA A 163 -6.22 -6.51 18.63
C ALA A 163 -5.00 -7.30 18.10
N PHE A 164 -3.81 -6.67 18.10
CA PHE A 164 -2.56 -7.33 17.73
C PHE A 164 -2.26 -8.56 18.60
N ALA A 165 -2.33 -8.41 19.93
CA ALA A 165 -2.10 -9.51 20.87
C ALA A 165 -3.11 -10.65 20.68
N GLY A 166 -4.39 -10.32 20.46
CA GLY A 166 -5.44 -11.29 20.14
C GLY A 166 -5.15 -12.04 18.84
N LYS A 167 -4.76 -11.34 17.77
CA LYS A 167 -4.36 -11.93 16.48
C LYS A 167 -3.15 -12.86 16.63
N LYS A 168 -2.13 -12.49 17.43
CA LYS A 168 -0.98 -13.37 17.71
C LYS A 168 -1.39 -14.68 18.38
N LEU A 169 -2.29 -14.63 19.37
CA LEU A 169 -2.83 -15.85 19.98
C LEU A 169 -3.59 -16.69 18.96
N TRP A 170 -4.46 -16.07 18.17
CA TRP A 170 -5.23 -16.75 17.14
C TRP A 170 -4.31 -17.49 16.16
N TYR A 171 -3.33 -16.79 15.57
CA TYR A 171 -2.39 -17.39 14.63
C TYR A 171 -1.49 -18.46 15.25
N THR A 172 -1.12 -18.32 16.52
CA THR A 172 -0.40 -19.40 17.22
C THR A 172 -1.24 -20.68 17.31
N LEU A 173 -2.58 -20.57 17.33
CA LEU A 173 -3.50 -21.71 17.44
C LEU A 173 -3.96 -22.26 16.09
N THR A 174 -4.02 -21.41 15.05
CA THR A 174 -4.63 -21.76 13.75
C THR A 174 -3.66 -21.76 12.58
N GLY A 175 -2.43 -21.27 12.76
CA GLY A 175 -1.48 -21.00 11.67
C GLY A 175 -1.43 -19.51 11.33
N GLY A 176 -0.22 -18.99 11.16
CA GLY A 176 0.05 -17.58 10.83
C GLY A 176 -0.04 -17.28 9.33
N PRO A 177 0.09 -15.99 8.95
CA PRO A 177 0.20 -15.55 7.55
C PRO A 177 1.28 -16.27 6.74
N GLU A 178 0.89 -16.76 5.57
CA GLU A 178 1.78 -17.34 4.54
C GLU A 178 1.61 -16.52 3.25
N PRO A 179 2.23 -15.33 3.18
CA PRO A 179 2.10 -14.46 2.02
C PRO A 179 2.80 -15.06 0.80
N GLU A 180 2.16 -14.97 -0.34
CA GLU A 180 2.70 -15.33 -1.65
C GLU A 180 2.80 -14.08 -2.54
N GLY A 181 3.59 -14.16 -3.61
CA GLY A 181 3.71 -13.08 -4.58
C GLY A 181 4.62 -11.93 -4.16
N VAL A 182 4.45 -10.78 -4.82
CA VAL A 182 5.36 -9.63 -4.70
C VAL A 182 5.36 -9.00 -3.29
N TYR A 183 4.26 -9.13 -2.53
CA TYR A 183 4.10 -8.55 -1.19
C TYR A 183 4.48 -9.50 -0.04
N ALA A 184 5.34 -10.49 -0.30
CA ALA A 184 5.98 -11.31 0.73
C ALA A 184 7.35 -10.74 1.12
N ARG A 185 7.82 -11.02 2.34
CA ARG A 185 9.19 -10.65 2.77
C ARG A 185 10.24 -11.25 1.83
N SER A 186 9.99 -12.45 1.31
CA SER A 186 10.90 -13.13 0.38
C SER A 186 11.14 -12.39 -0.94
N SER A 187 10.33 -11.37 -1.25
CA SER A 187 10.49 -10.55 -2.45
C SER A 187 11.52 -9.43 -2.28
N PHE A 188 12.01 -9.17 -1.06
CA PHE A 188 13.07 -8.19 -0.82
C PHE A 188 14.47 -8.81 -1.00
N ASP A 189 15.38 -8.06 -1.61
CA ASP A 189 16.80 -8.40 -1.66
C ASP A 189 17.57 -7.89 -0.43
N GLU A 190 18.91 -8.02 -0.44
CA GLU A 190 19.76 -7.60 0.68
C GLU A 190 19.82 -6.08 0.90
N TYR A 191 19.39 -5.28 -0.07
CA TYR A 191 19.26 -3.82 0.04
C TYR A 191 17.91 -3.42 0.63
N GLY A 192 16.92 -4.32 0.55
CA GLY A 192 15.52 -4.03 0.79
C GLY A 192 14.80 -3.55 -0.46
N ASP A 193 15.35 -3.77 -1.66
CA ASP A 193 14.65 -3.53 -2.92
C ASP A 193 13.76 -4.74 -3.25
N ILE A 194 12.61 -4.52 -3.91
CA ILE A 194 11.77 -5.62 -4.38
C ILE A 194 12.36 -6.22 -5.66
N VAL A 195 12.64 -7.53 -5.61
CA VAL A 195 13.08 -8.36 -6.72
C VAL A 195 12.11 -9.54 -6.86
N TYR A 196 11.17 -9.41 -7.78
CA TYR A 196 10.14 -10.42 -8.04
C TYR A 196 10.13 -10.81 -9.51
N PRO A 197 10.29 -12.10 -9.88
CA PRO A 197 10.45 -12.54 -11.27
C PRO A 197 9.32 -12.12 -12.21
N ASP A 198 8.07 -12.11 -11.74
CA ASP A 198 6.91 -11.81 -12.58
C ASP A 198 6.57 -10.31 -12.61
N ARG A 199 7.39 -9.46 -11.97
CA ARG A 199 7.26 -8.00 -11.97
C ARG A 199 7.75 -7.38 -13.29
N THR A 200 7.20 -7.83 -14.43
CA THR A 200 7.74 -7.55 -15.77
C THR A 200 6.99 -6.51 -16.57
N ALA A 201 5.71 -6.28 -16.30
CA ALA A 201 4.84 -5.39 -17.08
C ALA A 201 3.75 -4.76 -16.21
N ASN A 202 3.06 -3.76 -16.74
CA ASN A 202 1.86 -3.21 -16.09
C ASN A 202 0.70 -4.22 -16.18
N ILE A 203 0.12 -4.56 -15.02
CA ILE A 203 -0.99 -5.49 -14.86
C ILE A 203 -2.31 -4.81 -14.46
N MET A 204 -2.31 -3.49 -14.28
CA MET A 204 -3.51 -2.71 -14.03
C MET A 204 -4.39 -2.64 -15.28
N SER A 205 -5.70 -2.86 -15.13
CA SER A 205 -6.65 -2.71 -16.23
C SER A 205 -6.62 -1.28 -16.78
N GLY A 206 -6.49 -1.10 -18.10
CA GLY A 206 -6.34 0.22 -18.71
C GLY A 206 -5.02 0.95 -18.37
N GLY A 207 -4.09 0.27 -17.71
CA GLY A 207 -2.77 0.80 -17.33
C GLY A 207 -2.77 1.75 -16.13
N CYS A 208 -3.89 1.98 -15.46
CA CYS A 208 -3.93 2.81 -14.25
C CYS A 208 -4.98 2.33 -13.24
N ASN A 209 -4.76 2.67 -11.97
CA ASN A 209 -5.78 2.52 -10.93
C ASN A 209 -6.54 3.85 -10.73
N PRO A 210 -7.77 4.00 -11.23
CA PRO A 210 -8.50 5.26 -11.15
C PRO A 210 -9.10 5.55 -9.77
N ASN A 211 -8.99 4.64 -8.79
CA ASN A 211 -9.39 4.91 -7.41
C ASN A 211 -8.34 5.71 -6.64
N ASP A 212 -7.10 5.77 -7.12
CA ASP A 212 -5.96 6.41 -6.45
C ASP A 212 -5.28 7.41 -7.39
N LEU A 213 -5.98 8.51 -7.66
CA LEU A 213 -5.49 9.57 -8.55
C LEU A 213 -4.40 10.41 -7.88
N ILE A 214 -3.44 10.84 -8.69
CA ILE A 214 -2.29 11.62 -8.27
C ILE A 214 -2.63 13.11 -8.40
N SER A 215 -2.66 13.79 -7.24
CA SER A 215 -2.95 15.22 -7.17
C SER A 215 -1.68 16.05 -6.97
N PHE A 216 -1.63 17.18 -7.67
CA PHE A 216 -0.69 18.27 -7.46
C PHE A 216 -1.38 19.50 -6.83
N SER A 217 -2.55 19.32 -6.21
CA SER A 217 -3.15 20.36 -5.37
C SER A 217 -2.27 20.61 -4.14
N GLN A 218 -2.18 21.86 -3.68
CA GLN A 218 -1.47 22.18 -2.43
C GLN A 218 -2.15 21.51 -1.21
N ASP A 219 -3.45 21.24 -1.30
CA ASP A 219 -4.22 20.60 -0.23
C ASP A 219 -3.89 19.10 -0.05
N VAL A 220 -3.14 18.49 -0.99
CA VAL A 220 -2.74 17.08 -0.88
C VAL A 220 -1.74 16.85 0.25
N ILE A 221 -0.93 17.86 0.58
CA ILE A 221 0.05 17.81 1.66
C ILE A 221 -0.43 18.65 2.84
N THR A 222 -0.43 18.05 4.04
CA THR A 222 -0.86 18.76 5.25
C THR A 222 0.23 19.67 5.81
N GLU A 223 -0.14 20.80 6.40
CA GLU A 223 0.80 21.71 7.09
C GLU A 223 1.56 20.98 8.21
N GLU A 224 0.88 20.12 8.96
CA GLU A 224 1.50 19.33 10.04
C GLU A 224 2.57 18.36 9.51
N PHE A 225 2.41 17.85 8.30
CA PHE A 225 3.41 16.96 7.68
C PHE A 225 4.62 17.74 7.18
N ILE A 226 4.43 18.94 6.62
CA ILE A 226 5.53 19.86 6.30
C ILE A 226 6.35 20.18 7.55
N ASP A 227 5.68 20.47 8.67
CA ASP A 227 6.35 20.69 9.96
C ASP A 227 7.15 19.46 10.40
N ALA A 228 6.57 18.25 10.27
CA ALA A 228 7.26 17.00 10.59
C ALA A 228 8.51 16.76 9.73
N LEU A 229 8.44 17.05 8.42
CA LEU A 229 9.59 16.98 7.51
C LEU A 229 10.70 17.96 7.91
N ASN A 230 10.32 19.18 8.26
CA ASN A 230 11.26 20.22 8.68
C ASN A 230 11.89 19.92 10.05
N ASP A 231 11.13 19.34 10.99
CA ASP A 231 11.64 18.86 12.27
C ASP A 231 12.62 17.70 12.10
N PHE A 232 12.28 16.73 11.26
CA PHE A 232 13.19 15.65 10.88
C PHE A 232 14.49 16.21 10.30
N ALA A 233 14.40 17.14 9.34
CA ALA A 233 15.56 17.75 8.71
C ALA A 233 16.46 18.47 9.72
N ARG A 234 15.89 19.23 10.66
CA ARG A 234 16.62 19.84 11.77
C ARG A 234 17.33 18.79 12.63
N ALA A 235 16.62 17.72 13.00
CA ALA A 235 17.12 16.68 13.90
C ALA A 235 18.32 15.92 13.31
N VAL A 236 18.25 15.55 12.02
CA VAL A 236 19.34 14.79 11.37
C VAL A 236 20.49 15.70 10.93
N THR A 237 20.21 16.94 10.49
CA THR A 237 21.26 17.92 10.15
C THR A 237 22.09 18.30 11.37
N ALA A 238 21.48 18.36 12.56
CA ALA A 238 22.22 18.57 13.81
C ALA A 238 23.24 17.45 14.12
N LYS A 239 23.11 16.28 13.48
CA LYS A 239 24.05 15.16 13.56
C LYS A 239 25.04 15.10 12.38
N GLY A 240 25.03 16.11 11.51
CA GLY A 240 25.93 16.20 10.34
C GLY A 240 25.43 15.45 9.09
N ALA A 241 24.16 15.03 9.06
CA ALA A 241 23.53 14.50 7.85
C ALA A 241 23.04 15.63 6.94
N LYS A 242 22.72 15.29 5.70
CA LYS A 242 22.01 16.15 4.74
C LYS A 242 20.64 15.54 4.45
N VAL A 243 19.67 16.38 4.10
CA VAL A 243 18.33 15.95 3.70
C VAL A 243 17.99 16.58 2.36
N VAL A 244 17.34 15.81 1.50
CA VAL A 244 16.81 16.25 0.22
C VAL A 244 15.43 15.61 0.00
N TYR A 245 14.54 16.29 -0.71
CA TYR A 245 13.29 15.71 -1.19
C TYR A 245 13.46 15.18 -2.61
N HIS A 246 12.82 14.06 -2.96
CA HIS A 246 12.72 13.59 -4.35
C HIS A 246 11.30 13.09 -4.61
N PHE A 247 10.75 13.38 -5.78
CA PHE A 247 9.41 12.92 -6.12
C PHE A 247 9.40 11.42 -6.43
N PRO A 248 8.42 10.65 -5.95
CA PRO A 248 8.29 9.24 -6.28
C PRO A 248 7.96 9.09 -7.77
N PRO A 249 8.11 7.89 -8.37
CA PRO A 249 7.54 7.64 -9.69
C PRO A 249 6.02 7.80 -9.64
N MET A 250 5.45 8.49 -10.63
CA MET A 250 4.03 8.81 -10.72
C MET A 250 3.49 8.41 -12.09
N ASN A 251 2.42 7.63 -12.13
CA ASN A 251 1.81 7.18 -13.38
C ASN A 251 1.11 8.35 -14.09
N ALA A 252 1.57 8.70 -15.29
CA ALA A 252 0.99 9.78 -16.09
C ALA A 252 -0.51 9.58 -16.38
N ALA A 253 -0.95 8.32 -16.50
CA ALA A 253 -2.35 7.98 -16.74
C ALA A 253 -3.24 8.13 -15.48
N ALA A 254 -2.65 8.38 -14.32
CA ALA A 254 -3.34 8.51 -13.03
C ALA A 254 -3.37 9.96 -12.50
N LEU A 255 -2.85 10.94 -13.25
CA LEU A 255 -2.98 12.34 -12.86
C LEU A 255 -4.45 12.76 -12.77
N GLU A 256 -4.78 13.60 -11.80
CA GLU A 256 -6.12 14.18 -11.70
C GLU A 256 -6.53 14.87 -13.03
N PRO A 257 -7.82 14.79 -13.42
CA PRO A 257 -8.29 15.44 -14.63
C PRO A 257 -7.98 16.93 -14.65
N GLY A 258 -7.23 17.37 -15.65
CA GLY A 258 -6.85 18.77 -15.83
C GLY A 258 -5.49 19.15 -15.24
N THR A 259 -4.74 18.22 -14.65
CA THR A 259 -3.34 18.44 -14.28
C THR A 259 -2.49 18.67 -15.54
N ASP A 260 -1.86 19.83 -15.62
CA ASP A 260 -0.89 20.19 -16.64
C ASP A 260 0.46 20.57 -16.00
N GLN A 261 1.46 20.89 -16.81
CA GLN A 261 2.78 21.28 -16.30
C GLN A 261 2.72 22.51 -15.38
N THR A 262 1.78 23.45 -15.60
CA THR A 262 1.68 24.64 -14.74
C THR A 262 1.21 24.26 -13.34
N ALA A 263 0.29 23.29 -13.21
CA ALA A 263 -0.11 22.75 -11.92
C ALA A 263 1.06 22.05 -11.20
N VAL A 264 1.84 21.26 -11.95
CA VAL A 264 3.03 20.57 -11.42
C VAL A 264 4.10 21.57 -10.94
N ASP A 265 4.41 22.59 -11.74
CA ASP A 265 5.37 23.64 -11.39
C ASP A 265 4.90 24.46 -10.18
N ALA A 266 3.60 24.79 -10.11
CA ALA A 266 3.03 25.52 -8.99
C ALA A 266 3.08 24.73 -7.67
N TYR A 267 2.91 23.41 -7.72
CA TYR A 267 3.08 22.55 -6.57
C TYR A 267 4.55 22.47 -6.14
N TYR A 268 5.48 22.33 -7.09
CA TYR A 268 6.91 22.37 -6.82
C TYR A 268 7.31 23.67 -6.11
N ASP A 269 6.93 24.83 -6.67
CA ASP A 269 7.24 26.14 -6.10
C ASP A 269 6.66 26.31 -4.69
N TYR A 270 5.45 25.80 -4.47
CA TYR A 270 4.84 25.77 -3.15
C TYR A 270 5.68 24.94 -2.18
N LEU A 271 6.00 23.69 -2.53
CA LEU A 271 6.74 22.77 -1.67
C LEU A 271 8.15 23.28 -1.37
N ASP A 272 8.88 23.79 -2.37
CA ASP A 272 10.21 24.39 -2.21
C ASP A 272 10.17 25.60 -1.28
N GLY A 273 9.09 26.39 -1.33
CA GLY A 273 8.86 27.51 -0.42
C GLY A 273 8.56 27.10 1.04
N GLN A 274 8.15 25.85 1.28
CA GLN A 274 7.81 25.35 2.62
C GLN A 274 8.92 24.50 3.26
N LEU A 275 9.72 23.78 2.47
CA LEU A 275 10.78 22.90 2.97
C LEU A 275 12.05 23.68 3.34
N LEU A 276 12.71 23.27 4.43
CA LEU A 276 14.00 23.83 4.87
C LEU A 276 15.21 23.17 4.21
N PHE A 277 14.98 22.29 3.24
CA PHE A 277 15.97 21.48 2.57
C PHE A 277 15.59 21.33 1.09
N PRO A 278 16.55 21.11 0.18
CA PRO A 278 16.30 21.22 -1.25
C PRO A 278 15.48 20.05 -1.80
N ILE A 279 14.74 20.34 -2.86
CA ILE A 279 14.11 19.34 -3.73
C ILE A 279 15.10 18.98 -4.85
N LEU A 280 15.22 17.69 -5.16
CA LEU A 280 16.01 17.17 -6.26
C LEU A 280 15.19 17.05 -7.54
N GLY A 281 15.81 17.45 -8.65
CA GLY A 281 15.27 17.22 -9.99
C GLY A 281 14.02 18.03 -10.31
N ASP A 282 13.32 17.58 -11.35
CA ASP A 282 12.06 18.14 -11.84
C ASP A 282 10.97 17.07 -11.66
N PRO A 283 9.85 17.35 -10.96
CA PRO A 283 8.75 16.41 -10.77
C PRO A 283 8.19 15.86 -12.09
N GLY A 284 8.21 16.64 -13.17
CA GLY A 284 7.78 16.21 -14.50
C GLY A 284 8.58 15.02 -15.05
N ARG A 285 9.84 14.85 -14.61
CA ARG A 285 10.67 13.68 -14.96
C ARG A 285 10.26 12.41 -14.21
N CYS A 286 9.58 12.58 -13.08
CA CYS A 286 9.08 11.48 -12.27
C CYS A 286 7.66 11.04 -12.69
N ILE A 287 7.00 11.80 -13.57
CA ILE A 287 5.75 11.43 -14.23
C ILE A 287 6.08 10.54 -15.43
N LEU A 288 5.81 9.24 -15.31
CA LEU A 288 6.22 8.22 -16.28
C LEU A 288 5.02 7.61 -17.00
N ASP A 289 5.24 7.16 -18.24
CA ASP A 289 4.24 6.40 -18.99
C ASP A 289 3.80 5.14 -18.23
N ASN A 290 2.52 4.78 -18.37
CA ASN A 290 1.93 3.68 -17.63
C ASN A 290 2.66 2.33 -17.81
N GLY A 291 3.27 2.06 -18.96
CA GLY A 291 4.00 0.82 -19.24
C GLY A 291 5.21 0.56 -18.32
N TRP A 292 5.65 1.56 -17.56
CA TRP A 292 6.71 1.41 -16.56
C TRP A 292 6.21 0.93 -15.20
N PHE A 293 4.90 0.98 -14.95
CA PHE A 293 4.28 0.57 -13.69
C PHE A 293 3.98 -0.93 -13.68
N TYR A 294 3.68 -1.44 -12.49
CA TYR A 294 3.34 -2.83 -12.24
C TYR A 294 1.86 -2.95 -11.85
N ASP A 295 1.53 -2.73 -10.58
CA ASP A 295 0.20 -3.02 -10.01
C ASP A 295 -0.45 -1.83 -9.29
N THR A 296 0.26 -0.71 -9.15
CA THR A 296 -0.27 0.56 -8.62
C THR A 296 0.23 1.74 -9.44
N ASN A 297 -0.31 2.94 -9.17
CA ASN A 297 0.15 4.19 -9.82
C ASN A 297 1.52 4.68 -9.33
N PHE A 298 2.17 3.95 -8.42
CA PHE A 298 3.48 4.27 -7.86
C PHE A 298 4.49 3.10 -7.97
N HIS A 299 4.03 1.86 -8.11
CA HIS A 299 4.91 0.69 -8.16
C HIS A 299 5.44 0.47 -9.57
N LEU A 300 6.76 0.57 -9.73
CA LEU A 300 7.41 0.28 -11.00
C LEU A 300 7.59 -1.21 -11.22
N ASN A 301 7.51 -1.61 -12.49
CA ASN A 301 8.01 -2.91 -12.90
C ASN A 301 9.54 -2.92 -12.94
N ALA A 302 10.15 -4.10 -13.09
CA ALA A 302 11.61 -4.25 -13.03
C ALA A 302 12.38 -3.41 -14.06
N SER A 303 11.76 -3.10 -15.21
CA SER A 303 12.33 -2.21 -16.23
C SER A 303 12.15 -0.74 -15.86
N GLY A 304 10.95 -0.37 -15.38
CA GLY A 304 10.67 0.97 -14.85
C GLY A 304 11.61 1.35 -13.72
N ALA A 305 11.91 0.43 -12.80
CA ALA A 305 12.87 0.64 -11.72
C ALA A 305 14.27 1.00 -12.24
N THR A 306 14.72 0.44 -13.36
CA THR A 306 15.99 0.86 -14.00
C THR A 306 15.91 2.28 -14.56
N VAL A 307 14.78 2.66 -15.17
CA VAL A 307 14.56 4.02 -15.68
C VAL A 307 14.60 5.02 -14.53
N PHE A 308 13.82 4.79 -13.48
CA PHE A 308 13.74 5.69 -12.33
C PHE A 308 15.04 5.76 -11.53
N THR A 309 15.74 4.63 -11.37
CA THR A 309 17.07 4.62 -10.73
C THR A 309 18.07 5.51 -11.48
N LYS A 310 18.03 5.51 -12.81
CA LYS A 310 18.88 6.43 -13.60
C LYS A 310 18.55 7.90 -13.31
N LEU A 311 17.26 8.25 -13.25
CA LEU A 311 16.81 9.61 -12.95
C LEU A 311 17.33 10.06 -11.58
N LEU A 312 17.12 9.22 -10.56
CA LEU A 312 17.60 9.49 -9.19
C LEU A 312 19.12 9.69 -9.15
N ILE A 313 19.90 8.84 -9.84
CA ILE A 313 21.36 8.99 -9.92
C ILE A 313 21.74 10.31 -10.57
N GLU A 314 21.09 10.69 -11.68
CA GLU A 314 21.37 11.97 -12.35
C GLU A 314 21.07 13.16 -11.45
N ASP A 315 19.93 13.15 -10.75
CA ASP A 315 19.55 14.23 -9.83
C ASP A 315 20.50 14.32 -8.64
N LEU A 316 20.89 13.18 -8.05
CA LEU A 316 21.88 13.11 -6.98
C LEU A 316 23.24 13.61 -7.43
N LYS A 317 23.72 13.20 -8.61
CA LYS A 317 25.01 13.66 -9.15
C LYS A 317 25.03 15.16 -9.41
N VAL A 318 23.96 15.71 -9.96
CA VAL A 318 23.82 17.17 -10.15
C VAL A 318 23.96 17.89 -8.81
N TRP A 319 23.27 17.41 -7.77
CA TRP A 319 23.31 18.01 -6.44
C TRP A 319 24.65 17.81 -5.72
N LEU A 320 25.31 16.67 -5.92
CA LEU A 320 26.64 16.35 -5.40
C LEU A 320 27.79 17.00 -6.19
N GLU A 321 27.48 17.71 -7.28
CA GLU A 321 28.45 18.25 -8.23
C GLU A 321 29.35 17.18 -8.86
N ASP A 322 28.87 15.94 -8.96
CA ASP A 322 29.54 14.84 -9.65
C ASP A 322 29.29 14.93 -11.16
N THR A 323 30.37 15.11 -11.93
CA THR A 323 30.33 15.24 -13.40
C THR A 323 30.60 13.93 -14.14
N SER A 324 30.74 12.82 -13.41
CA SER A 324 30.93 11.50 -14.00
C SER A 324 29.70 11.06 -14.80
N PRO A 325 29.87 10.39 -15.97
CA PRO A 325 28.75 10.04 -16.83
C PRO A 325 27.81 9.01 -16.18
N THR A 326 26.54 9.06 -16.57
CA THR A 326 25.50 8.08 -16.17
C THR A 326 25.09 7.24 -17.38
N ASP A 327 26.01 6.38 -17.83
CA ASP A 327 25.86 5.54 -19.02
C ASP A 327 24.96 4.29 -18.79
N ILE A 328 23.86 4.47 -18.06
CA ILE A 328 22.87 3.42 -17.85
C ILE A 328 22.06 3.27 -19.15
N VAL A 329 22.13 2.07 -19.72
CA VAL A 329 21.32 1.67 -20.88
C VAL A 329 19.88 1.49 -20.43
N LEU A 330 18.99 2.28 -21.01
CA LEU A 330 17.57 2.18 -20.70
C LEU A 330 16.95 0.94 -21.35
N PRO A 331 16.13 0.16 -20.64
CA PRO A 331 15.40 -0.94 -21.22
C PRO A 331 14.32 -0.43 -22.20
N ALA A 332 13.83 -1.31 -23.05
CA ALA A 332 12.60 -1.04 -23.78
C ALA A 332 11.41 -1.05 -22.82
N MET A 333 10.43 -0.19 -23.06
CA MET A 333 9.18 -0.20 -22.29
C MET A 333 8.46 -1.54 -22.49
N PRO A 334 8.09 -2.24 -21.41
CA PRO A 334 7.29 -3.45 -21.52
C PRO A 334 5.95 -3.18 -22.21
N SER A 335 5.48 -4.14 -23.01
CA SER A 335 4.09 -4.17 -23.44
C SER A 335 3.19 -4.48 -22.24
N ALA A 336 1.93 -4.04 -22.28
CA ALA A 336 0.94 -4.39 -21.27
C ALA A 336 0.85 -5.92 -21.11
N GLY A 337 0.56 -6.39 -19.88
CA GLY A 337 0.32 -7.80 -19.62
C GLY A 337 -0.85 -8.33 -20.47
N THR A 338 -0.78 -9.58 -20.91
CA THR A 338 -1.92 -10.21 -21.61
C THR A 338 -3.05 -10.47 -20.62
N ALA A 339 -4.22 -9.88 -20.85
CA ALA A 339 -5.40 -10.17 -20.03
C ALA A 339 -5.83 -11.65 -20.18
N ASN A 340 -6.09 -12.30 -19.05
CA ASN A 340 -6.60 -13.67 -19.05
C ASN A 340 -8.05 -13.70 -19.56
N LEU A 341 -8.41 -14.77 -20.27
CA LEU A 341 -9.81 -15.03 -20.63
C LEU A 341 -10.53 -15.60 -19.40
N GLY A 342 -11.55 -14.89 -18.91
CA GLY A 342 -12.48 -15.48 -17.96
C GLY A 342 -13.32 -16.56 -18.64
N THR A 343 -13.79 -17.53 -17.86
CA THR A 343 -14.44 -18.74 -18.39
C THR A 343 -15.95 -18.74 -18.21
N ASP A 344 -16.47 -17.98 -17.24
CA ASP A 344 -17.90 -17.92 -17.00
C ASP A 344 -18.52 -16.79 -17.83
N ASN A 345 -19.47 -17.14 -18.68
CA ASN A 345 -20.22 -16.20 -19.52
C ASN A 345 -21.73 -16.44 -19.37
N THR A 346 -22.17 -17.00 -18.24
CA THR A 346 -23.56 -17.43 -18.02
C THR A 346 -24.57 -16.31 -18.25
N ASP A 347 -24.24 -15.10 -17.83
CA ASP A 347 -25.10 -13.92 -17.93
C ASP A 347 -24.69 -12.95 -19.05
N GLU A 348 -23.90 -13.39 -20.05
CA GLU A 348 -23.35 -12.53 -21.11
C GLU A 348 -24.41 -11.65 -21.80
N THR A 349 -25.63 -12.17 -21.99
CA THR A 349 -26.73 -11.45 -22.65
C THR A 349 -27.40 -10.38 -21.80
N LEU A 350 -27.07 -10.29 -20.50
CA LEU A 350 -27.64 -9.33 -19.55
C LEU A 350 -26.83 -8.02 -19.45
N PHE A 351 -25.72 -7.94 -20.19
CA PHE A 351 -24.81 -6.79 -20.19
C PHE A 351 -24.77 -6.13 -21.57
N THR A 352 -24.38 -4.85 -21.57
CA THR A 352 -23.94 -4.14 -22.76
C THR A 352 -22.42 -3.95 -22.72
N TYR A 353 -21.79 -3.85 -23.89
CA TYR A 353 -20.33 -3.86 -24.03
C TYR A 353 -19.83 -2.63 -24.77
N GLN A 354 -18.61 -2.21 -24.45
CA GLN A 354 -17.85 -1.23 -25.22
C GLN A 354 -16.49 -1.79 -25.58
N ARG A 355 -16.11 -1.63 -26.85
CA ARG A 355 -14.81 -2.06 -27.36
C ARG A 355 -13.71 -1.09 -26.93
N ILE A 356 -12.59 -1.63 -26.43
CA ILE A 356 -11.35 -0.89 -26.16
C ILE A 356 -10.16 -1.59 -26.85
N GLU A 357 -8.96 -1.04 -26.73
CA GLU A 357 -7.74 -1.58 -27.36
C GLU A 357 -7.42 -3.00 -26.87
N ASP A 358 -7.54 -3.23 -25.56
CA ASP A 358 -7.14 -4.49 -24.90
C ASP A 358 -8.30 -5.49 -24.67
N GLY A 359 -9.45 -5.28 -25.33
CA GLY A 359 -10.61 -6.17 -25.22
C GLY A 359 -11.93 -5.43 -25.04
N TRP A 360 -12.78 -5.91 -24.14
CA TRP A 360 -14.10 -5.35 -23.88
C TRP A 360 -14.25 -4.86 -22.45
N ILE A 361 -15.04 -3.81 -22.26
CA ILE A 361 -15.53 -3.40 -20.95
C ILE A 361 -17.05 -3.52 -20.89
N LEU A 362 -17.59 -3.85 -19.72
CA LEU A 362 -19.03 -3.86 -19.45
C LEU A 362 -19.53 -2.42 -19.32
N SER A 363 -20.32 -1.93 -20.27
CA SER A 363 -20.76 -0.52 -20.33
C SER A 363 -22.12 -0.27 -19.68
N GLY A 364 -22.86 -1.32 -19.33
CA GLY A 364 -24.22 -1.21 -18.78
C GLY A 364 -24.92 -2.55 -18.65
N LEU A 365 -26.17 -2.52 -18.17
CA LEU A 365 -27.08 -3.66 -18.08
C LEU A 365 -28.19 -3.55 -19.13
N THR A 366 -28.71 -4.69 -19.59
CA THR A 366 -29.96 -4.72 -20.36
C THR A 366 -31.18 -4.53 -19.46
N GLU A 367 -32.39 -4.42 -20.03
CA GLU A 367 -33.64 -4.36 -19.23
C GLU A 367 -33.81 -5.59 -18.34
N GLU A 368 -33.48 -6.78 -18.87
CA GLU A 368 -33.48 -8.03 -18.11
C GLU A 368 -32.39 -8.04 -17.04
N GLY A 369 -31.19 -7.53 -17.36
CA GLY A 369 -30.08 -7.39 -16.40
C GLY A 369 -30.43 -6.48 -15.23
N HIS A 370 -31.12 -5.36 -15.48
CA HIS A 370 -31.62 -4.46 -14.43
C HIS A 370 -32.64 -5.12 -13.49
N SER A 371 -33.32 -6.18 -13.93
CA SER A 371 -34.33 -6.89 -13.16
C SER A 371 -33.78 -8.13 -12.44
N ALA A 372 -32.54 -8.53 -12.74
CA ALA A 372 -31.91 -9.69 -12.15
C ALA A 372 -31.51 -9.46 -10.69
N GLN A 373 -31.69 -10.48 -9.85
CA GLN A 373 -31.25 -10.44 -8.44
C GLN A 373 -29.83 -11.01 -8.26
N THR A 374 -29.33 -11.74 -9.24
CA THR A 374 -28.01 -12.37 -9.25
C THR A 374 -27.39 -12.17 -10.62
N LEU A 375 -26.14 -11.71 -10.67
CA LEU A 375 -25.42 -11.50 -11.93
C LEU A 375 -23.98 -11.99 -11.84
N THR A 376 -23.54 -12.73 -12.84
CA THR A 376 -22.14 -13.10 -13.05
C THR A 376 -21.55 -12.29 -14.18
N LEU A 377 -20.52 -11.49 -13.90
CA LEU A 377 -19.86 -10.69 -14.92
C LEU A 377 -19.17 -11.63 -15.92
N PRO A 378 -19.44 -11.48 -17.23
CA PRO A 378 -18.92 -12.37 -18.26
C PRO A 378 -17.43 -12.15 -18.45
N GLY A 379 -16.69 -13.24 -18.53
CA GLY A 379 -15.23 -13.25 -18.61
C GLY A 379 -14.67 -12.95 -20.00
N SER A 380 -15.50 -13.12 -21.03
CA SER A 380 -15.15 -12.88 -22.43
C SER A 380 -16.38 -12.47 -23.23
N HIS A 381 -16.16 -11.70 -24.29
CA HIS A 381 -17.19 -11.36 -25.26
C HIS A 381 -16.60 -11.50 -26.67
N GLU A 382 -17.32 -12.19 -27.57
CA GLU A 382 -16.88 -12.46 -28.94
C GLU A 382 -15.50 -13.16 -29.07
N GLY A 383 -15.12 -13.95 -28.05
CA GLY A 383 -13.84 -14.67 -28.01
C GLY A 383 -12.65 -13.82 -27.56
N GLU A 384 -12.90 -12.59 -27.08
CA GLU A 384 -11.89 -11.68 -26.54
C GLU A 384 -12.18 -11.37 -25.06
N PRO A 385 -11.16 -11.03 -24.26
CA PRO A 385 -11.34 -10.85 -22.82
C PRO A 385 -12.21 -9.64 -22.51
N VAL A 386 -13.07 -9.79 -21.49
CA VAL A 386 -13.63 -8.65 -20.77
C VAL A 386 -12.62 -8.27 -19.70
N VAL A 387 -12.14 -7.02 -19.72
CA VAL A 387 -11.01 -6.59 -18.89
C VAL A 387 -11.39 -5.54 -17.84
N GLY A 388 -12.64 -5.09 -17.86
CA GLY A 388 -13.12 -4.06 -16.95
C GLY A 388 -14.61 -3.80 -17.08
N MET A 389 -15.08 -2.79 -16.37
CA MET A 389 -16.47 -2.37 -16.34
C MET A 389 -16.58 -0.86 -16.16
N ASP A 390 -17.72 -0.28 -16.53
CA ASP A 390 -18.03 1.11 -16.20
C ASP A 390 -18.27 1.24 -14.68
N LYS A 391 -17.72 2.30 -14.08
CA LYS A 391 -17.85 2.55 -12.63
C LYS A 391 -19.30 2.65 -12.14
N SER A 392 -20.23 3.01 -13.03
CA SER A 392 -21.64 3.21 -12.71
C SER A 392 -22.52 2.01 -13.08
N LEU A 393 -21.92 0.89 -13.51
CA LEU A 393 -22.62 -0.29 -14.02
C LEU A 393 -23.79 -0.76 -13.12
N PHE A 394 -23.60 -0.74 -11.81
CA PHE A 394 -24.61 -1.18 -10.83
C PHE A 394 -25.29 -0.04 -10.07
N ALA A 395 -24.83 1.20 -10.20
CA ALA A 395 -25.27 2.31 -9.37
C ALA A 395 -26.80 2.49 -9.42
N GLY A 396 -27.43 2.54 -8.23
CA GLY A 396 -28.88 2.68 -8.08
C GLY A 396 -29.71 1.44 -8.39
N ASN A 397 -29.09 0.27 -8.65
CA ASN A 397 -29.84 -0.97 -8.84
C ASN A 397 -30.39 -1.47 -7.49
N THR A 398 -31.68 -1.26 -7.25
CA THR A 398 -32.33 -1.57 -5.96
C THR A 398 -32.77 -3.03 -5.79
N VAL A 399 -32.54 -3.89 -6.80
CA VAL A 399 -32.99 -5.29 -6.80
C VAL A 399 -31.87 -6.33 -6.84
N ILE A 400 -30.66 -5.95 -7.27
CA ILE A 400 -29.50 -6.82 -7.29
C ILE A 400 -29.10 -7.21 -5.86
N ARG A 401 -28.88 -8.51 -5.62
CA ARG A 401 -28.55 -9.09 -4.30
C ARG A 401 -27.17 -9.74 -4.30
N GLU A 402 -26.78 -10.37 -5.41
CA GLU A 402 -25.48 -11.05 -5.54
C GLU A 402 -24.81 -10.70 -6.86
N ILE A 403 -23.51 -10.41 -6.80
CA ILE A 403 -22.69 -10.08 -7.96
C ILE A 403 -21.43 -10.95 -7.93
N THR A 404 -21.16 -11.68 -9.01
CA THR A 404 -19.98 -12.56 -9.15
C THR A 404 -18.99 -11.97 -10.13
N VAL A 405 -17.75 -11.76 -9.69
CA VAL A 405 -16.66 -11.11 -10.44
C VAL A 405 -15.51 -12.08 -10.64
N GLN A 406 -15.08 -12.23 -11.89
CA GLN A 406 -13.93 -13.08 -12.27
C GLN A 406 -12.59 -12.32 -12.19
N PRO A 407 -11.46 -13.04 -12.04
CA PRO A 407 -10.13 -12.42 -11.82
C PRO A 407 -9.67 -11.51 -12.97
N ASN A 408 -10.13 -11.76 -14.19
CA ASN A 408 -9.79 -10.93 -15.35
C ASN A 408 -10.50 -9.57 -15.36
N ILE A 409 -11.47 -9.35 -14.47
CA ILE A 409 -12.19 -8.08 -14.30
C ILE A 409 -11.82 -7.49 -12.93
N GLY A 410 -10.51 -7.33 -12.73
CA GLY A 410 -9.92 -7.12 -11.41
C GLY A 410 -10.20 -5.76 -10.79
N LEU A 411 -10.51 -4.71 -11.57
CA LEU A 411 -10.72 -3.37 -11.05
C LEU A 411 -12.17 -3.15 -10.56
N LEU A 412 -12.31 -2.89 -9.27
CA LEU A 412 -13.56 -2.54 -8.60
C LEU A 412 -13.50 -1.08 -8.16
N TYR A 413 -14.43 -0.26 -8.62
CA TYR A 413 -14.40 1.18 -8.38
C TYR A 413 -15.00 1.56 -7.04
N ASP A 414 -14.46 2.60 -6.41
CA ASP A 414 -15.07 3.19 -5.23
C ASP A 414 -16.48 3.72 -5.53
N GLY A 415 -17.42 3.42 -4.64
CA GLY A 415 -18.82 3.80 -4.76
C GLY A 415 -19.59 3.13 -5.91
N MET A 416 -19.04 2.11 -6.59
CA MET A 416 -19.68 1.47 -7.75
C MET A 416 -21.06 0.84 -7.45
N PHE A 417 -21.29 0.52 -6.17
CA PHE A 417 -22.55 -0.06 -5.69
C PHE A 417 -23.46 0.98 -5.01
N SER A 418 -23.16 2.28 -5.12
CA SER A 418 -23.94 3.32 -4.45
C SER A 418 -25.42 3.25 -4.84
N GLY A 419 -26.30 3.16 -3.83
CA GLY A 419 -27.74 3.03 -4.02
C GLY A 419 -28.22 1.61 -4.32
N CYS A 420 -27.35 0.59 -4.28
CA CYS A 420 -27.74 -0.81 -4.37
C CYS A 420 -28.34 -1.31 -3.05
N THR A 421 -29.57 -0.91 -2.75
CA THR A 421 -30.20 -1.13 -1.43
C THR A 421 -30.47 -2.59 -1.07
N ALA A 422 -30.43 -3.49 -2.06
CA ALA A 422 -30.67 -4.92 -1.87
C ALA A 422 -29.39 -5.77 -1.98
N LEU A 423 -28.23 -5.16 -2.26
CA LEU A 423 -26.98 -5.90 -2.45
C LEU A 423 -26.54 -6.51 -1.12
N GLU A 424 -26.32 -7.83 -1.11
CA GLU A 424 -25.98 -8.62 0.07
C GLU A 424 -24.59 -9.27 -0.06
N LYS A 425 -24.20 -9.70 -1.27
CA LYS A 425 -22.94 -10.42 -1.51
C LYS A 425 -22.23 -9.94 -2.79
N LEU A 426 -20.92 -9.70 -2.66
CA LEU A 426 -19.98 -9.61 -3.77
C LEU A 426 -19.10 -10.87 -3.74
N ILE A 427 -19.10 -11.65 -4.82
CA ILE A 427 -18.42 -12.94 -4.92
C ILE A 427 -17.20 -12.76 -5.83
N LEU A 428 -15.99 -12.91 -5.28
CA LEU A 428 -14.75 -12.88 -6.05
C LEU A 428 -14.29 -14.32 -6.28
N THR A 429 -14.27 -14.78 -7.53
CA THR A 429 -13.99 -16.20 -7.84
C THR A 429 -12.51 -16.57 -7.88
N GLY A 430 -11.61 -15.59 -7.86
CA GLY A 430 -10.16 -15.83 -7.83
C GLY A 430 -9.65 -16.31 -6.48
N GLU A 431 -8.60 -17.12 -6.53
CA GLU A 431 -7.89 -17.59 -5.34
C GLU A 431 -6.75 -16.66 -4.91
N ASP A 432 -6.30 -15.80 -5.83
CA ASP A 432 -5.26 -14.80 -5.62
C ASP A 432 -5.89 -13.42 -5.40
N PRO A 433 -5.75 -12.82 -4.19
CA PRO A 433 -6.25 -11.48 -3.92
C PRO A 433 -5.65 -10.39 -4.82
N SER A 434 -4.40 -10.57 -5.29
CA SER A 434 -3.74 -9.60 -6.18
C SER A 434 -4.39 -9.52 -7.56
N ALA A 435 -5.26 -10.47 -7.92
CA ALA A 435 -6.05 -10.41 -9.14
C ALA A 435 -7.18 -9.37 -9.08
N TYR A 436 -7.48 -8.83 -7.90
CA TYR A 436 -8.50 -7.81 -7.71
C TYR A 436 -7.94 -6.59 -6.97
N SER A 437 -8.32 -5.41 -7.44
CA SER A 437 -7.98 -4.13 -6.83
C SER A 437 -9.27 -3.35 -6.58
N ALA A 438 -9.38 -2.73 -5.42
CA ALA A 438 -10.37 -1.69 -5.15
C ALA A 438 -9.68 -0.47 -4.52
N GLY A 439 -10.41 0.61 -4.24
CA GLY A 439 -9.94 1.68 -3.35
C GLY A 439 -10.43 1.45 -1.93
N ASP A 440 -10.43 2.49 -1.10
CA ASP A 440 -10.96 2.45 0.28
C ASP A 440 -12.49 2.62 0.33
N GLY A 441 -13.11 3.01 -0.79
CA GLY A 441 -14.54 3.30 -0.92
C GLY A 441 -15.34 2.19 -1.62
N LEU A 442 -14.86 0.94 -1.69
CA LEU A 442 -15.55 -0.16 -2.38
C LEU A 442 -16.99 -0.36 -1.89
N ARG A 443 -17.21 -0.17 -0.58
CA ARG A 443 -18.51 -0.35 0.09
C ARG A 443 -19.26 0.98 0.27
N ASP A 444 -18.83 2.06 -0.37
CA ASP A 444 -19.52 3.35 -0.24
C ASP A 444 -20.92 3.29 -0.87
N GLY A 445 -21.93 3.57 -0.06
CA GLY A 445 -23.32 3.61 -0.49
C GLY A 445 -24.02 2.24 -0.63
N ALA A 446 -23.40 1.15 -0.15
CA ALA A 446 -24.02 -0.18 -0.04
C ALA A 446 -23.45 -0.99 1.14
N ASP A 447 -24.16 -2.01 1.62
CA ASP A 447 -23.71 -2.87 2.73
C ASP A 447 -23.78 -4.34 2.34
N PHE A 448 -22.64 -4.94 2.02
CA PHE A 448 -22.56 -6.31 1.52
C PHE A 448 -21.33 -7.06 2.04
N LEU A 449 -21.39 -8.38 2.02
CA LEU A 449 -20.26 -9.25 2.37
C LEU A 449 -19.42 -9.55 1.13
N ILE A 450 -18.12 -9.74 1.30
CA ILE A 450 -17.18 -10.12 0.25
C ILE A 450 -16.92 -11.62 0.39
N CYS A 451 -17.43 -12.42 -0.52
CA CYS A 451 -17.33 -13.87 -0.52
C CYS A 451 -16.16 -14.30 -1.41
N VAL A 452 -15.22 -15.07 -0.86
CA VAL A 452 -14.03 -15.58 -1.57
C VAL A 452 -13.93 -17.11 -1.42
N PRO A 453 -13.19 -17.83 -2.27
CA PRO A 453 -13.04 -19.28 -2.13
C PRO A 453 -12.50 -19.62 -0.72
N GLU A 454 -13.01 -20.70 -0.11
CA GLU A 454 -12.64 -21.08 1.27
C GLU A 454 -11.10 -21.23 1.42
N GLU A 455 -10.45 -21.81 0.42
CA GLU A 455 -9.00 -22.01 0.38
C GLU A 455 -8.21 -20.69 0.25
N ALA A 456 -8.85 -19.61 -0.22
CA ALA A 456 -8.25 -18.29 -0.38
C ALA A 456 -8.59 -17.33 0.77
N LEU A 457 -9.52 -17.71 1.67
CA LEU A 457 -10.04 -16.83 2.72
C LEU A 457 -8.93 -16.17 3.54
N ASP A 458 -7.95 -16.97 3.97
CA ASP A 458 -6.83 -16.45 4.75
C ASP A 458 -5.92 -15.53 3.91
N ARG A 459 -5.69 -15.85 2.63
CA ARG A 459 -4.89 -15.00 1.73
C ARG A 459 -5.52 -13.61 1.61
N TYR A 460 -6.81 -13.53 1.31
CA TYR A 460 -7.54 -12.26 1.22
C TYR A 460 -7.52 -11.46 2.53
N ARG A 461 -7.70 -12.10 3.68
CA ARG A 461 -7.69 -11.40 4.98
C ARG A 461 -6.32 -10.89 5.41
N ARG A 462 -5.26 -11.38 4.76
CA ARG A 462 -3.85 -11.08 5.06
C ARG A 462 -3.17 -10.30 3.95
N ASP A 463 -3.85 -10.15 2.83
CA ASP A 463 -3.35 -9.43 1.67
C ASP A 463 -3.18 -7.95 1.99
N TYR A 464 -2.17 -7.38 1.34
CA TYR A 464 -1.74 -6.00 1.49
C TYR A 464 -2.90 -5.00 1.37
N PHE A 465 -3.79 -5.22 0.40
CA PHE A 465 -4.94 -4.38 0.12
C PHE A 465 -6.19 -4.87 0.85
N TRP A 466 -6.52 -6.15 0.69
CA TRP A 466 -7.82 -6.70 1.15
C TRP A 466 -7.94 -6.81 2.67
N GLN A 467 -6.86 -6.69 3.44
CA GLN A 467 -6.92 -6.68 4.90
C GLN A 467 -7.79 -5.54 5.46
N THR A 468 -7.89 -4.39 4.77
CA THR A 468 -8.78 -3.27 5.15
C THR A 468 -10.26 -3.71 5.16
N TYR A 469 -10.59 -4.69 4.31
CA TYR A 469 -11.93 -5.26 4.20
C TYR A 469 -12.11 -6.56 4.99
N ALA A 470 -11.13 -7.01 5.77
CA ALA A 470 -11.13 -8.32 6.43
C ALA A 470 -12.37 -8.60 7.30
N ALA A 471 -12.99 -7.57 7.88
CA ALA A 471 -14.21 -7.69 8.68
C ALA A 471 -15.45 -8.13 7.86
N TRP A 472 -15.45 -7.91 6.55
CA TRP A 472 -16.55 -8.24 5.64
C TRP A 472 -16.23 -9.42 4.71
N ILE A 473 -14.99 -9.90 4.72
CA ILE A 473 -14.55 -11.05 3.92
C ILE A 473 -14.95 -12.36 4.62
N GLN A 474 -15.62 -13.25 3.89
CA GLN A 474 -16.11 -14.56 4.36
C GLN A 474 -15.92 -15.64 3.27
N PRO A 475 -15.90 -16.93 3.61
CA PRO A 475 -15.85 -17.98 2.61
C PRO A 475 -17.16 -18.03 1.81
N MET A 476 -17.09 -18.41 0.54
CA MET A 476 -18.28 -18.76 -0.23
C MET A 476 -19.03 -19.90 0.47
N GLU A 477 -20.34 -19.73 0.67
CA GLU A 477 -21.19 -20.82 1.15
C GLU A 477 -21.35 -21.85 0.00
N GLN A 478 -21.21 -23.14 0.32
CA GLN A 478 -21.46 -24.25 -0.61
C GLN A 478 -22.95 -24.45 -0.89
#